data_AF-A0A6L7IL75-F1
#
_entry.id   AF-A0A6L7IL75-F1
#
_cell.length_a   1.000
_cell.length_b   1.000
_cell.length_c   1.000
_cell.angle_alpha   90.00
_cell.angle_beta   90.00
_cell.angle_gamma   90.00
#
_symmetry.space_group_name_H-M   'P 1'
#
loop_
_entity.id
_entity.type
_entity.pdbx_description
1 polymer ?
#
loop_
_entity_poly.entity_id
_entity_poly.type
_entity_poly.pdbx_seq_one_letter_code
_entity_poly.pdbx_strand_id
1 'polypeptide(L)'
;MVRIISILSFIMILATSNYCIYPQNKCGMTRKLLKFNLKIDNTIDTTIIYKYDGEFSRDEQDHLYYKKSNYKRFIKFYDNGKVGFFSFQNDIEKSDLDPCKAQNAYYGLDKKNRLVIKQFVVFKVNGNELYTYDTKFKNDTIYIVDRKLKERRYYKIYIKQKIPKDWLAYKPDW
;
A
#
# COMPACT_ATOMS: atom_id res chain seq x y z
N MET A 1 -55.40 -13.66 16.77
CA MET A 1 -54.76 -14.20 15.55
C MET A 1 -53.85 -13.12 14.96
N VAL A 2 -52.69 -12.91 15.57
CA VAL A 2 -51.72 -11.87 15.17
C VAL A 2 -50.33 -12.46 15.42
N ARG A 3 -49.50 -12.55 14.37
CA ARG A 3 -48.02 -12.56 14.35
C ARG A 3 -47.49 -13.27 13.09
N ILE A 4 -47.90 -12.80 11.91
CA ILE A 4 -47.21 -13.13 10.64
C ILE A 4 -46.53 -11.87 10.05
N ILE A 5 -46.71 -10.69 10.66
CA ILE A 5 -46.18 -9.41 10.13
C ILE A 5 -44.70 -9.19 10.51
N SER A 6 -44.09 -10.00 11.38
CA SER A 6 -42.76 -9.71 11.92
C SER A 6 -41.57 -10.23 11.10
N ILE A 7 -41.76 -11.17 10.16
CA ILE A 7 -40.64 -11.84 9.47
C ILE A 7 -40.22 -11.06 8.22
N LEU A 8 -41.18 -10.54 7.44
CA LEU A 8 -40.91 -9.75 6.23
C LEU A 8 -40.16 -8.45 6.53
N SER A 9 -40.48 -7.77 7.64
CA SER A 9 -39.77 -6.57 8.09
C SER A 9 -38.32 -6.88 8.49
N PHE A 10 -38.06 -8.05 9.08
CA PHE A 10 -36.70 -8.46 9.48
C PHE A 10 -35.82 -8.81 8.28
N ILE A 11 -36.40 -9.42 7.24
CA ILE A 11 -35.71 -9.72 5.97
C ILE A 11 -35.38 -8.43 5.21
N MET A 12 -36.26 -7.42 5.21
CA MET A 12 -35.95 -6.11 4.62
C MET A 12 -34.86 -5.34 5.38
N ILE A 13 -34.79 -5.45 6.70
CA ILE A 13 -33.71 -4.84 7.49
C ILE A 13 -32.37 -5.53 7.20
N LEU A 14 -32.33 -6.87 7.04
CA LEU A 14 -31.14 -7.61 6.65
C LEU A 14 -30.69 -7.31 5.21
N ALA A 15 -31.63 -7.13 4.29
CA ALA A 15 -31.33 -6.76 2.91
C ALA A 15 -30.77 -5.33 2.83
N THR A 16 -31.34 -4.38 3.59
CA THR A 16 -30.88 -2.98 3.60
C THR A 16 -29.62 -2.75 4.44
N SER A 17 -29.35 -3.57 5.47
CA SER A 17 -28.07 -3.54 6.19
C SER A 17 -26.90 -4.05 5.33
N ASN A 18 -27.16 -4.93 4.35
CA ASN A 18 -26.17 -5.37 3.38
C ASN A 18 -25.95 -4.37 2.22
N TYR A 19 -26.86 -3.41 2.00
CA TYR A 19 -26.65 -2.35 1.00
C TYR A 19 -25.54 -1.35 1.41
N CYS A 20 -25.23 -1.25 2.71
CA CYS A 20 -24.06 -0.48 3.18
C CYS A 20 -22.72 -1.21 2.96
N ILE A 21 -22.73 -2.48 2.56
CA ILE A 21 -21.51 -3.26 2.25
C ILE A 21 -21.14 -3.13 0.76
N TYR A 22 -22.10 -2.75 -0.08
CA TYR A 22 -21.89 -2.63 -1.53
C TYR A 22 -21.02 -1.47 -2.05
N PRO A 23 -20.63 -0.41 -1.29
CA PRO A 23 -19.62 0.51 -1.79
C PRO A 23 -18.18 -0.04 -1.71
N GLN A 24 -17.94 -1.23 -1.13
CA GLN A 24 -16.59 -1.79 -0.94
C GLN A 24 -16.00 -2.50 -2.17
N ASN A 25 -16.64 -2.42 -3.34
CA ASN A 25 -16.11 -2.92 -4.62
C ASN A 25 -15.82 -1.77 -5.61
N LYS A 26 -15.41 -0.58 -5.13
CA LYS A 26 -14.98 0.53 -6.00
C LYS A 26 -13.59 0.34 -6.60
N CYS A 27 -12.73 -0.48 -5.98
CA CYS A 27 -11.40 -0.76 -6.49
C CYS A 27 -11.46 -2.03 -7.36
N GLY A 28 -10.93 -2.01 -8.60
CA GLY A 28 -11.07 -3.11 -9.57
C GLY A 28 -10.73 -4.52 -9.04
N MET A 29 -11.42 -5.55 -9.55
CA MET A 29 -11.43 -6.93 -9.04
C MET A 29 -10.06 -7.60 -8.88
N THR A 30 -9.06 -7.22 -9.68
CA THR A 30 -7.73 -7.84 -9.72
C THR A 30 -6.95 -7.74 -8.41
N ARG A 31 -7.33 -6.84 -7.49
CA ARG A 31 -6.58 -6.61 -6.23
C ARG A 31 -6.81 -7.68 -5.17
N LYS A 32 -8.01 -8.30 -5.13
CA LYS A 32 -8.43 -9.21 -4.06
C LYS A 32 -7.90 -10.64 -4.19
N LEU A 33 -7.41 -11.02 -5.37
CA LEU A 33 -7.05 -12.41 -5.68
C LEU A 33 -5.59 -12.78 -5.36
N LEU A 34 -4.76 -11.79 -5.03
CA LEU A 34 -3.32 -12.00 -4.83
C LEU A 34 -2.99 -12.12 -3.35
N LYS A 35 -2.62 -13.32 -2.92
CA LYS A 35 -2.15 -13.59 -1.56
C LYS A 35 -0.67 -13.97 -1.58
N PHE A 36 0.11 -13.34 -0.71
CA PHE A 36 1.51 -13.70 -0.50
C PHE A 36 1.68 -14.40 0.83
N ASN A 37 2.40 -15.51 0.84
CA ASN A 37 2.81 -16.16 2.07
C ASN A 37 4.00 -15.41 2.69
N LEU A 38 3.71 -14.33 3.42
CA LEU A 38 4.65 -13.54 4.19
C LEU A 38 4.24 -13.61 5.67
N LYS A 39 5.22 -13.72 6.56
CA LYS A 39 4.95 -13.61 8.00
C LYS A 39 4.64 -12.14 8.31
N ILE A 40 3.50 -11.89 8.96
CA ILE A 40 3.09 -10.54 9.33
C ILE A 40 4.11 -9.95 10.32
N ASP A 41 4.48 -8.69 10.08
CA ASP A 41 5.29 -7.89 10.97
C ASP A 41 4.45 -6.74 11.53
N ASN A 42 4.15 -6.77 12.82
CA ASN A 42 3.31 -5.76 13.49
C ASN A 42 4.13 -4.59 14.06
N THR A 43 5.43 -4.51 13.77
CA THR A 43 6.30 -3.44 14.28
C THR A 43 6.23 -2.15 13.46
N ILE A 44 5.64 -2.20 12.26
CA ILE A 44 5.53 -1.05 11.38
C ILE A 44 4.40 -0.12 11.82
N ASP A 45 4.71 1.15 11.96
CA ASP A 45 3.73 2.20 12.26
C ASP A 45 2.78 2.43 11.08
N THR A 46 1.50 2.06 11.25
CA THR A 46 0.42 2.19 10.25
C THR A 46 -0.33 3.52 10.33
N THR A 47 0.02 4.39 11.29
CA THR A 47 -0.64 5.68 11.56
C THR A 47 -0.05 6.86 10.77
N ILE A 48 0.94 6.58 9.93
CA ILE A 48 1.72 7.56 9.17
C ILE A 48 1.72 7.26 7.68
N ILE A 49 2.34 8.15 6.91
CA ILE A 49 2.78 7.89 5.54
C ILE A 49 4.28 8.13 5.44
N TYR A 50 4.89 7.60 4.39
CA TYR A 50 6.27 7.86 4.04
C TYR A 50 6.31 8.59 2.71
N LYS A 51 6.83 9.82 2.70
CA LYS A 51 6.95 10.66 1.51
C LYS A 51 8.26 10.38 0.80
N TYR A 52 8.21 10.21 -0.52
CA TYR A 52 9.38 10.01 -1.34
C TYR A 52 10.27 11.25 -1.30
N ASP A 53 11.54 11.02 -0.98
CA ASP A 53 12.51 12.09 -0.76
C ASP A 53 13.53 12.16 -1.88
N GLY A 54 13.98 11.00 -2.35
CA GLY A 54 14.97 10.86 -3.41
C GLY A 54 15.44 9.43 -3.54
N GLU A 55 16.51 9.23 -4.29
CA GLU A 55 17.12 7.91 -4.48
C GLU A 55 18.64 8.04 -4.60
N PHE A 56 19.35 6.99 -4.21
CA PHE A 56 20.73 6.85 -4.65
C PHE A 56 20.74 6.54 -6.14
N SER A 57 21.59 7.25 -6.88
CA SER A 57 21.83 7.16 -8.32
C SER A 57 23.33 7.03 -8.59
N ARG A 58 23.71 6.78 -9.84
CA ARG A 58 25.11 6.71 -10.25
C ARG A 58 25.37 7.64 -11.43
N ASP A 59 26.58 8.18 -11.49
CA ASP A 59 27.04 9.02 -12.61
C ASP A 59 27.63 8.14 -13.72
N GLU A 60 28.17 8.78 -14.76
CA GLU A 60 28.79 8.10 -15.90
C GLU A 60 30.07 7.33 -15.51
N GLN A 61 30.66 7.65 -14.35
CA GLN A 61 31.86 7.02 -13.80
C GLN A 61 31.54 6.01 -12.69
N ASP A 62 30.26 5.61 -12.55
CA ASP A 62 29.75 4.68 -11.55
C ASP A 62 29.83 5.18 -10.08
N HIS A 63 30.06 6.47 -9.82
CA HIS A 63 30.05 6.97 -8.44
C HIS A 63 28.61 7.09 -7.91
N LEU A 64 28.40 6.56 -6.70
CA LEU A 64 27.11 6.61 -6.03
C LEU A 64 26.88 8.00 -5.43
N TYR A 65 25.78 8.65 -5.81
CA TYR A 65 25.35 9.92 -5.24
C TYR A 65 23.87 9.91 -4.89
N TYR A 66 23.45 10.81 -4.01
CA TYR A 66 22.05 11.00 -3.68
C TYR A 66 21.40 12.02 -4.62
N LYS A 67 20.28 11.65 -5.24
CA LYS A 67 19.48 12.52 -6.10
C LYS A 67 18.17 12.86 -5.41
N LYS A 68 18.02 14.13 -5.03
CA LYS A 68 16.75 14.65 -4.51
C LYS A 68 15.66 14.49 -5.57
N SER A 69 14.47 14.12 -5.15
CA SER A 69 13.32 14.05 -6.04
C SER A 69 12.25 15.06 -5.66
N ASN A 70 11.61 15.63 -6.68
CA ASN A 70 10.42 16.46 -6.53
C ASN A 70 9.14 15.67 -6.81
N TYR A 71 9.22 14.36 -7.08
CA TYR A 71 8.04 13.53 -7.31
C TYR A 71 7.26 13.35 -6.01
N LYS A 72 5.96 13.68 -6.04
CA LYS A 72 5.04 13.48 -4.91
C LYS A 72 4.54 12.04 -4.88
N ARG A 73 5.42 11.13 -4.45
CA ARG A 73 5.11 9.71 -4.22
C ARG A 73 5.05 9.42 -2.73
N PHE A 74 4.15 8.53 -2.34
CA PHE A 74 3.93 8.19 -0.93
C PHE A 74 3.73 6.69 -0.75
N ILE A 75 4.11 6.21 0.41
CA ILE A 75 3.85 4.84 0.86
C ILE A 75 3.03 4.90 2.13
N LYS A 76 1.94 4.16 2.18
CA LYS A 76 1.17 3.94 3.40
C LYS A 76 1.15 2.45 3.74
N PHE A 77 1.58 2.14 4.95
CA PHE A 77 1.41 0.81 5.53
C PHE A 77 0.06 0.76 6.24
N TYR A 78 -0.59 -0.38 6.13
CA TYR A 78 -1.84 -0.70 6.80
C TYR A 78 -1.66 -2.00 7.60
N ASP A 79 -2.63 -2.31 8.45
CA ASP A 79 -2.60 -3.54 9.23
C ASP A 79 -2.64 -4.79 8.32
N ASN A 80 -2.24 -5.93 8.88
CA ASN A 80 -2.25 -7.24 8.23
C ASN A 80 -1.40 -7.30 6.95
N GLY A 81 -0.25 -6.63 6.93
CA GLY A 81 0.73 -6.81 5.87
C GLY A 81 0.36 -6.12 4.56
N LYS A 82 -0.47 -5.07 4.56
CA LYS A 82 -0.90 -4.36 3.34
C LYS A 82 -0.16 -3.04 3.15
N VAL A 83 0.18 -2.71 1.91
CA VAL A 83 0.83 -1.44 1.53
C VAL A 83 0.14 -0.82 0.34
N GLY A 84 -0.05 0.50 0.37
CA GLY A 84 -0.43 1.30 -0.79
C GLY A 84 0.71 2.19 -1.24
N PHE A 85 1.06 2.13 -2.53
CA PHE A 85 1.91 3.11 -3.19
C PHE A 85 1.05 4.14 -3.91
N PHE A 86 1.32 5.41 -3.66
CA PHE A 86 0.57 6.53 -4.17
C PHE A 86 1.46 7.50 -4.94
N SER A 87 0.91 8.14 -5.97
CA SER A 87 1.62 9.16 -6.76
C SER A 87 0.63 10.25 -7.15
N PHE A 88 0.95 11.50 -6.82
CA PHE A 88 0.09 12.65 -7.07
C PHE A 88 0.87 13.76 -7.78
N GLN A 89 0.15 14.71 -8.37
CA GLN A 89 0.75 15.93 -8.94
C GLN A 89 0.68 17.10 -7.96
N ASN A 90 -0.38 17.15 -7.15
CA ASN A 90 -0.65 18.24 -6.21
C ASN A 90 -0.32 17.86 -4.77
N ASP A 91 -0.48 18.80 -3.84
CA ASP A 91 -0.37 18.49 -2.42
C ASP A 91 -1.41 17.46 -2.01
N ILE A 92 -1.03 16.62 -1.05
CA ILE A 92 -1.84 15.48 -0.65
C ILE A 92 -3.06 15.95 0.13
N GLU A 93 -4.23 15.46 -0.25
CA GLU A 93 -5.46 15.65 0.51
C GLU A 93 -5.91 14.33 1.15
N LYS A 94 -6.89 14.41 2.06
CA LYS A 94 -7.49 13.23 2.69
C LYS A 94 -7.91 12.18 1.67
N SER A 95 -8.64 12.61 0.63
CA SER A 95 -9.23 11.70 -0.37
C SER A 95 -8.19 10.98 -1.23
N ASP A 96 -6.94 11.45 -1.22
CA ASP A 96 -5.85 10.86 -1.99
C ASP A 96 -5.32 9.57 -1.35
N LEU A 97 -5.49 9.43 -0.04
CA LEU A 97 -5.18 8.19 0.68
C LEU A 97 -6.27 7.12 0.56
N ASP A 98 -7.27 7.31 -0.31
CA ASP A 98 -8.20 6.26 -0.69
C ASP A 98 -7.43 5.08 -1.31
N PRO A 99 -7.47 3.86 -0.72
CA PRO A 99 -6.75 2.70 -1.20
C PRO A 99 -7.11 2.31 -2.64
N CYS A 100 -8.28 2.73 -3.16
CA CYS A 100 -8.62 2.58 -4.57
C CYS A 100 -7.67 3.33 -5.51
N LYS A 101 -7.08 4.43 -5.07
CA LYS A 101 -6.08 5.22 -5.83
C LYS A 101 -4.66 4.65 -5.72
N ALA A 102 -4.42 3.71 -4.80
CA ALA A 102 -3.10 3.12 -4.60
C ALA A 102 -2.80 2.02 -5.62
N GLN A 103 -1.51 1.85 -5.93
CA GLN A 103 -1.00 0.55 -6.36
C GLN A 103 -0.87 -0.35 -5.13
N ASN A 104 -1.55 -1.49 -5.15
CA ASN A 104 -1.60 -2.42 -4.04
C ASN A 104 -0.34 -3.28 -3.93
N ALA A 105 0.10 -3.49 -2.71
CA ALA A 105 1.22 -4.37 -2.38
C ALA A 105 1.01 -4.98 -0.99
N TYR A 106 1.88 -5.93 -0.65
CA TYR A 106 1.91 -6.56 0.65
C TYR A 106 3.30 -6.50 1.24
N TYR A 107 3.40 -6.33 2.56
CA TYR A 107 4.65 -6.39 3.30
C TYR A 107 4.64 -7.52 4.32
N GLY A 108 5.84 -7.93 4.71
CA GLY A 108 6.06 -8.88 5.79
C GLY A 108 7.45 -9.48 5.70
N LEU A 109 7.73 -10.44 6.58
CA LEU A 109 9.00 -11.13 6.60
C LEU A 109 8.98 -12.31 5.61
N ASP A 110 10.03 -12.40 4.80
CA ASP A 110 10.26 -13.56 3.94
C ASP A 110 10.82 -14.76 4.72
N LYS A 111 11.05 -15.90 4.04
CA LYS A 111 11.58 -17.13 4.66
C LYS A 111 12.95 -16.95 5.34
N LYS A 112 13.67 -15.86 5.05
CA LYS A 112 14.97 -15.52 5.65
C LYS A 112 14.83 -14.42 6.72
N ASN A 113 13.61 -14.17 7.22
CA ASN A 113 13.28 -13.11 8.17
C ASN A 113 13.67 -11.69 7.68
N ARG A 114 13.67 -11.47 6.36
CA ARG A 114 13.92 -10.14 5.79
C ARG A 114 12.59 -9.46 5.52
N LEU A 115 12.47 -8.20 5.93
CA LEU A 115 11.32 -7.38 5.60
C LEU A 115 11.31 -7.05 4.12
N VAL A 116 10.22 -7.43 3.46
CA VAL A 116 10.04 -7.25 2.02
C VAL A 116 8.68 -6.63 1.72
N ILE A 117 8.59 -5.95 0.59
CA ILE A 117 7.32 -5.55 -0.02
C ILE A 117 7.18 -6.29 -1.34
N LYS A 118 6.05 -6.94 -1.57
CA LYS A 118 5.69 -7.61 -2.81
C LYS A 118 4.57 -6.85 -3.50
N GLN A 119 4.83 -6.42 -4.73
CA GLN A 119 3.90 -5.67 -5.54
C GLN A 119 3.65 -6.42 -6.84
N PHE A 120 2.38 -6.63 -7.17
CA PHE A 120 1.98 -7.20 -8.44
C PHE A 120 1.49 -6.08 -9.36
N VAL A 121 2.04 -6.00 -10.57
CA VAL A 121 1.72 -4.98 -11.56
C VAL A 121 1.23 -5.65 -12.82
N VAL A 122 0.08 -5.19 -13.32
CA VAL A 122 -0.50 -5.59 -14.60
C VAL A 122 -0.22 -4.48 -15.60
N PHE A 123 0.48 -4.80 -16.68
CA PHE A 123 0.74 -3.89 -17.78
C PHE A 123 -0.34 -4.01 -18.86
N LYS A 124 -0.61 -2.91 -19.57
CA LYS A 124 -1.66 -2.81 -20.61
C LYS A 124 -1.50 -3.83 -21.76
N VAL A 125 -0.31 -4.40 -21.94
CA VAL A 125 0.03 -5.36 -23.00
C VAL A 125 0.08 -6.82 -22.50
N ASN A 126 -0.79 -7.19 -21.55
CA ASN A 126 -0.91 -8.54 -20.96
C ASN A 126 0.33 -9.08 -20.23
N GLY A 127 1.29 -8.21 -19.91
CA GLY A 127 2.41 -8.54 -19.03
C GLY A 127 2.00 -8.42 -17.57
N ASN A 128 2.29 -9.45 -16.77
CA ASN A 128 2.20 -9.40 -15.32
C ASN A 128 3.60 -9.46 -14.74
N GLU A 129 3.94 -8.57 -13.83
CA GLU A 129 5.21 -8.62 -13.11
C GLU A 129 5.00 -8.60 -11.60
N LEU A 130 5.76 -9.45 -10.92
CA LEU A 130 5.89 -9.44 -9.47
C LEU A 130 7.20 -8.78 -9.09
N TYR A 131 7.12 -7.57 -8.52
CA TYR A 131 8.24 -6.91 -7.89
C TYR A 131 8.39 -7.38 -6.45
N THR A 132 9.63 -7.64 -6.04
CA THR A 132 9.99 -7.85 -4.64
C THR A 132 11.00 -6.80 -4.24
N TYR A 133 10.62 -5.96 -3.29
CA TYR A 133 11.47 -4.92 -2.75
C TYR A 133 12.04 -5.36 -1.40
N ASP A 134 13.36 -5.26 -1.25
CA ASP A 134 13.99 -5.35 0.06
C ASP A 134 13.81 -4.00 0.77
N THR A 135 13.38 -4.04 2.04
CA THR A 135 13.04 -2.85 2.81
C THR A 135 13.87 -2.77 4.09
N LYS A 136 14.40 -1.60 4.40
CA LYS A 136 15.12 -1.32 5.64
C LYS A 136 14.64 -0.03 6.28
N PHE A 137 14.30 -0.10 7.56
CA PHE A 137 13.94 1.05 8.37
C PHE A 137 15.17 1.55 9.14
N LYS A 138 15.34 2.87 9.20
CA LYS A 138 16.34 3.55 10.03
C LYS A 138 15.73 4.85 10.53
N ASN A 139 15.37 4.89 11.81
CA ASN A 139 14.66 6.02 12.42
C ASN A 139 13.42 6.38 11.59
N ASP A 140 13.35 7.62 11.12
CA ASP A 140 12.25 8.15 10.30
C ASP A 140 12.39 7.86 8.81
N THR A 141 13.34 7.03 8.39
CA THR A 141 13.62 6.76 6.98
C THR A 141 13.38 5.30 6.60
N ILE A 142 12.77 5.09 5.44
CA ILE A 142 12.70 3.80 4.77
C ILE A 142 13.58 3.82 3.53
N TYR A 143 14.43 2.81 3.41
CA TYR A 143 15.16 2.48 2.19
C TYR A 143 14.48 1.29 1.51
N ILE A 144 14.13 1.46 0.24
CA ILE A 144 13.47 0.46 -0.58
C ILE A 144 14.30 0.24 -1.83
N VAL A 145 14.60 -1.01 -2.16
CA VAL A 145 15.31 -1.36 -3.40
C VAL A 145 14.62 -2.54 -4.06
N ASP A 146 14.44 -2.48 -5.38
CA ASP A 146 14.06 -3.67 -6.13
C ASP A 146 15.17 -4.70 -5.94
N ARG A 147 14.81 -5.90 -5.49
CA ARG A 147 15.77 -6.96 -5.23
C ARG A 147 16.64 -7.26 -6.46
N LYS A 148 16.11 -7.12 -7.68
CA LYS A 148 16.88 -7.28 -8.94
C LYS A 148 17.98 -6.22 -9.10
N LEU A 149 17.83 -5.06 -8.45
CA LEU A 149 18.74 -3.91 -8.53
C LEU A 149 19.59 -3.71 -7.27
N LYS A 150 19.48 -4.60 -6.28
CA LYS A 150 20.12 -4.44 -4.97
C LYS A 150 21.64 -4.29 -5.05
N GLU A 151 22.29 -5.06 -5.91
CA GLU A 151 23.75 -5.01 -6.05
C GLU A 151 24.24 -3.67 -6.58
N ARG A 152 23.40 -2.99 -7.37
CA ARG A 152 23.70 -1.65 -7.89
C ARG A 152 23.54 -0.55 -6.84
N ARG A 153 22.99 -0.86 -5.66
CA ARG A 153 22.74 0.07 -4.54
C ARG A 153 21.79 1.23 -4.88
N TYR A 154 20.86 1.03 -5.82
CA TYR A 154 19.82 2.00 -6.18
C TYR A 154 18.65 1.97 -5.17
N TYR A 155 18.85 2.54 -3.99
CA TYR A 155 17.79 2.63 -2.98
C TYR A 155 16.94 3.89 -3.19
N LYS A 156 15.63 3.70 -3.24
CA LYS A 156 14.63 4.76 -3.05
C LYS A 156 14.48 5.06 -1.57
N ILE A 157 14.44 6.33 -1.24
CA ILE A 157 14.44 6.84 0.13
C ILE A 157 13.10 7.54 0.37
N TYR A 158 12.45 7.16 1.46
CA TYR A 158 11.21 7.77 1.91
C TYR A 158 11.34 8.22 3.36
N ILE A 159 10.75 9.37 3.68
CA ILE A 159 10.81 9.98 5.01
C ILE A 159 9.43 9.95 5.65
N LYS A 160 9.38 9.57 6.93
CA LYS A 160 8.19 9.51 7.76
C LYS A 160 7.52 10.88 7.81
N GLN A 161 6.22 10.90 7.56
CA GLN A 161 5.38 12.08 7.63
C GLN A 161 4.11 11.75 8.39
N LYS A 162 3.82 12.51 9.44
CA LYS A 162 2.56 12.43 10.17
C LYS A 162 1.42 12.93 9.29
N ILE A 163 0.25 12.32 9.45
CA ILE A 163 -0.99 12.75 8.81
C ILE A 163 -2.06 13.00 9.87
N PRO A 164 -3.07 13.84 9.57
CA PRO A 164 -4.22 14.01 10.45
C PRO A 164 -4.90 12.67 10.77
N LYS A 165 -5.37 12.51 12.02
CA LYS A 165 -5.97 11.25 12.48
C LYS A 165 -7.20 10.85 11.66
N ASP A 166 -7.98 11.83 11.19
CA ASP A 166 -9.19 11.58 10.41
C ASP A 166 -8.88 11.06 9.00
N TRP A 167 -7.64 11.19 8.51
CA TRP A 167 -7.18 10.59 7.24
C TRP A 167 -6.93 9.08 7.38
N LEU A 168 -6.86 8.54 8.60
CA LEU A 168 -6.72 7.12 8.87
C LEU A 168 -8.02 6.32 8.70
N ALA A 169 -9.12 6.99 8.34
CA ALA A 169 -10.42 6.35 8.13
C ALA A 169 -10.41 5.34 6.95
N TYR A 170 -9.49 5.49 6.01
CA TYR A 170 -9.37 4.65 4.83
C TYR A 170 -8.73 3.29 5.15
N LYS A 171 -9.42 2.21 4.77
CA LYS A 171 -8.95 0.83 4.96
C LYS A 171 -8.88 0.08 3.62
N PRO A 172 -7.76 -0.61 3.31
CA PRO A 172 -7.63 -1.38 2.08
C PRO A 172 -8.48 -2.65 2.14
N ASP A 173 -9.07 -3.01 1.01
CA ASP A 173 -9.96 -4.14 0.82
C ASP A 173 -9.29 -5.40 0.22
N TRP A 174 -8.02 -5.28 -0.21
CA TRP A 174 -7.19 -6.41 -0.66
C TRP A 174 -6.53 -7.12 0.50
#